data_AF-A0A165TAL4-F1
#
_entry.id   AF-A0A165TAL4-F1
#
_cell.length_a   1.000
_cell.length_b   1.000
_cell.length_c   1.000
_cell.angle_alpha   90.00
_cell.angle_beta   90.00
_cell.angle_gamma   90.00
#
_symmetry.space_group_name_H-M   'P 1'
#
loop_
_entity.id
_entity.type
_entity.pdbx_description
1 polymer ?
#
loop_
_entity_poly.entity_id
_entity_poly.type
_entity_poly.pdbx_seq_one_letter_code
_entity_poly.pdbx_strand_id
1 'polypeptide(L)'
;MDVEYQDGVQAIDVEDDEACVVDERDTDGMEPEVVEELEQAPRIWPEISIERAQRYQREIDEIRHAYKDPVDEFDTTMVSEYAEDIFDYMNDLEDDVMPNPEYMDGQSEINWQMRQTLVDWLLQVHLRYHMLPETLWIAINIVDRFLTKRIVSVLKLQLVGVTAMFIAAKYEEILAPSVDEFVYMTENGYSREEILKGERIVLQTLEFKISHYCSPYSWMRKISKADDYDIQTRTLSKFLTEVTLLDYRFLRVKPSLVAAVGMYTARRMLGGEWNDAFVFHSGFTEEHLLPGHRMLLEKLIEDGFTKQHVCEKYSHKKFLKASSYAVEWAYAHIQAELAVARMDLE
;
A
#
# COMPACT_ATOMS: atom_id res chain seq x y z
N MET A 1 -29.55 -12.24 78.58
CA MET A 1 -29.78 -12.16 77.12
C MET A 1 -28.41 -12.13 76.47
N ASP A 2 -27.61 -13.18 76.65
CA ASP A 2 -27.78 -14.56 76.13
C ASP A 2 -27.47 -14.56 74.63
N VAL A 3 -26.59 -15.36 74.03
CA VAL A 3 -25.81 -16.55 74.42
C VAL A 3 -24.72 -16.73 73.34
N GLU A 4 -23.57 -17.29 73.71
CA GLU A 4 -22.50 -17.79 72.82
C GLU A 4 -22.99 -18.85 71.83
N TYR A 5 -22.33 -19.03 70.67
CA TYR A 5 -22.15 -20.36 70.07
C TYR A 5 -20.87 -20.45 69.23
N GLN A 6 -20.03 -21.42 69.60
CA GLN A 6 -18.84 -21.93 68.92
C GLN A 6 -19.19 -23.12 67.98
N ASP A 7 -18.18 -23.54 67.20
CA ASP A 7 -17.95 -24.84 66.54
C ASP A 7 -18.87 -25.22 65.36
N GLY A 8 -18.44 -25.87 64.28
CA GLY A 8 -17.18 -26.50 63.90
C GLY A 8 -17.42 -27.44 62.69
N VAL A 9 -16.38 -27.69 61.85
CA VAL A 9 -15.96 -28.99 61.24
C VAL A 9 -17.04 -29.77 60.41
N GLN A 10 -16.94 -30.23 59.15
CA GLN A 10 -15.89 -30.90 58.35
C GLN A 10 -16.41 -31.27 56.91
N ALA A 11 -15.45 -31.50 55.98
CA ALA A 11 -15.41 -32.54 54.90
C ALA A 11 -16.25 -32.34 53.60
N ILE A 12 -15.61 -32.18 52.42
CA ILE A 12 -15.30 -33.20 51.34
C ILE A 12 -16.59 -33.56 50.54
N ASP A 13 -16.75 -33.48 49.21
CA ASP A 13 -15.91 -33.56 47.99
C ASP A 13 -16.64 -32.84 46.83
N VAL A 14 -15.94 -32.47 45.76
CA VAL A 14 -16.16 -32.87 44.33
C VAL A 14 -15.30 -31.95 43.42
N GLU A 15 -14.20 -32.55 42.93
CA GLU A 15 -13.58 -32.52 41.57
C GLU A 15 -14.18 -31.53 40.53
N ASP A 16 -13.47 -30.91 39.58
CA ASP A 16 -12.07 -30.83 39.15
C ASP A 16 -12.00 -29.68 38.09
N ASP A 17 -10.79 -29.36 37.62
CA ASP A 17 -10.43 -28.48 36.50
C ASP A 17 -10.19 -26.98 36.79
N GLU A 18 -9.09 -26.70 37.51
CA GLU A 18 -8.36 -25.43 37.39
C GLU A 18 -6.88 -25.62 36.99
N ALA A 19 -6.45 -24.71 36.12
CA ALA A 19 -5.10 -24.17 35.97
C ALA A 19 -4.01 -25.02 35.29
N CYS A 20 -3.80 -24.73 33.99
CA CYS A 20 -2.47 -24.80 33.39
C CYS A 20 -1.66 -23.62 33.95
N VAL A 21 -0.83 -23.90 34.96
CA VAL A 21 0.09 -22.95 35.60
C VAL A 21 1.19 -22.60 34.59
N VAL A 22 1.29 -21.31 34.24
CA VAL A 22 2.45 -20.78 33.52
C VAL A 22 3.59 -20.65 34.52
N ASP A 23 4.63 -21.45 34.34
CA ASP A 23 5.83 -21.46 35.18
C ASP A 23 6.64 -20.18 34.95
N GLU A 24 6.47 -19.21 35.84
CA GLU A 24 7.41 -18.10 36.02
C GLU A 24 8.56 -18.59 36.92
N ARG A 25 9.65 -19.05 36.29
CA ARG A 25 11.05 -18.89 36.73
C ARG A 25 12.00 -19.73 35.88
N ASP A 26 12.70 -19.06 34.95
CA ASP A 26 14.14 -19.16 34.68
C ASP A 26 14.46 -18.63 33.26
N THR A 27 14.58 -17.30 33.14
CA THR A 27 15.30 -16.67 32.04
C THR A 27 16.16 -15.53 32.59
N ASP A 28 17.15 -15.89 33.40
CA ASP A 28 18.24 -14.99 33.77
C ASP A 28 19.33 -15.08 32.69
N GLY A 29 19.68 -13.94 32.10
CA GLY A 29 20.90 -13.77 31.30
C GLY A 29 20.84 -14.10 29.80
N MET A 30 19.99 -13.43 29.04
CA MET A 30 20.30 -13.16 27.63
C MET A 30 19.77 -11.75 27.31
N GLU A 31 20.65 -10.75 27.40
CA GLU A 31 20.38 -9.45 26.82
C GLU A 31 20.03 -9.68 25.34
N PRO A 32 18.95 -9.09 24.80
CA PRO A 32 18.68 -9.20 23.39
C PRO A 32 19.86 -8.58 22.66
N GLU A 33 20.60 -9.39 21.87
CA GLU A 33 21.61 -8.87 20.96
C GLU A 33 20.93 -7.83 20.07
N VAL A 34 21.20 -6.56 20.37
CA VAL A 34 20.90 -5.45 19.47
C VAL A 34 21.84 -5.67 18.30
N VAL A 35 21.31 -6.27 17.23
CA VAL A 35 22.00 -6.29 15.95
C VAL A 35 22.13 -4.82 15.55
N GLU A 36 23.34 -4.26 15.68
CA GLU A 36 23.69 -2.98 15.06
C GLU A 36 23.62 -3.20 13.55
N GLU A 37 22.41 -3.07 12.99
CA GLU A 37 22.23 -2.82 11.57
C GLU A 37 22.95 -1.51 11.28
N LEU A 38 24.08 -1.59 10.58
CA LEU A 38 24.67 -0.44 9.90
C LEU A 38 23.54 0.16 9.05
N GLU A 39 23.00 1.30 9.47
CA GLU A 39 21.97 2.06 8.73
C GLU A 39 22.53 2.43 7.35
N GLN A 40 22.40 1.52 6.40
CA GLN A 40 22.52 1.85 4.99
C GLN A 40 21.31 2.72 4.69
N ALA A 41 21.55 3.97 4.27
CA ALA A 41 20.51 4.87 3.82
C ALA A 41 19.55 4.09 2.88
N PRO A 42 18.23 4.23 3.04
CA PRO A 42 17.27 3.42 2.30
C PRO A 42 17.55 3.55 0.80
N ARG A 43 17.87 2.43 0.16
CA ARG A 43 18.16 2.39 -1.28
C ARG A 43 16.90 2.81 -2.04
N ILE A 44 16.93 4.00 -2.62
CA ILE A 44 15.82 4.54 -3.42
C ILE A 44 15.77 3.77 -4.75
N TRP A 45 14.64 3.11 -5.01
CA TRP A 45 14.39 2.46 -6.28
C TRP A 45 13.89 3.47 -7.33
N PRO A 46 14.26 3.33 -8.63
CA PRO A 46 15.12 2.29 -9.20
C PRO A 46 16.61 2.53 -8.91
N GLU A 47 17.36 1.43 -8.74
CA GLU A 47 18.82 1.51 -8.62
C GLU A 47 19.42 1.95 -9.96
N ILE A 48 19.90 3.19 -10.01
CA ILE A 48 20.50 3.81 -11.20
C ILE A 48 21.91 4.30 -10.89
N SER A 49 22.77 4.39 -11.92
CA SER A 49 24.11 4.95 -11.75
C SER A 49 24.04 6.44 -11.40
N ILE A 50 25.06 6.93 -10.70
CA ILE A 50 25.19 8.35 -10.32
C ILE A 50 25.11 9.24 -11.57
N GLU A 51 25.73 8.82 -12.67
CA GLU A 51 25.70 9.54 -13.95
C GLU A 51 24.28 9.64 -14.53
N ARG A 52 23.50 8.55 -14.49
CA ARG A 52 22.09 8.55 -14.93
C ARG A 52 21.24 9.44 -14.02
N ALA A 53 21.40 9.33 -12.70
CA ALA A 53 20.68 10.17 -11.74
C ALA A 53 20.95 11.68 -11.96
N GLN A 54 22.22 12.06 -12.14
CA GLN A 54 22.60 13.45 -12.43
C GLN A 54 22.10 13.92 -13.80
N ARG A 55 22.02 13.03 -14.80
CA ARG A 55 21.41 13.37 -16.10
C ARG A 55 19.93 13.69 -15.92
N TYR A 56 19.19 12.83 -15.22
CA TYR A 56 17.77 13.04 -15.03
C TYR A 56 17.47 14.30 -14.24
N GLN A 57 18.23 14.56 -13.17
CA GLN A 57 18.06 15.78 -12.38
C GLN A 57 18.25 17.03 -13.24
N ARG A 58 19.29 17.05 -14.10
CA ARG A 58 19.53 18.16 -15.02
C ARG A 58 18.37 18.35 -16.00
N GLU A 59 17.86 17.26 -16.58
CA GLU A 59 16.71 17.32 -17.50
C GLU A 59 15.46 17.87 -16.81
N ILE A 60 15.16 17.39 -15.59
CA ILE A 60 14.05 17.88 -14.78
C ILE A 60 14.22 19.36 -14.45
N ASP A 61 15.41 19.80 -14.05
CA ASP A 61 15.69 21.20 -13.71
C ASP A 61 15.58 22.11 -14.94
N GLU A 62 16.10 21.68 -16.09
CA GLU A 62 15.96 22.38 -17.37
C GLU A 62 14.49 22.57 -17.75
N ILE A 63 13.69 21.51 -17.65
CA ILE A 63 12.24 21.55 -17.93
C ILE A 63 11.53 22.42 -16.91
N ARG A 64 11.84 22.33 -15.61
CA ARG A 64 11.26 23.19 -14.55
C ARG A 64 11.53 24.67 -14.79
N HIS A 65 12.70 25.02 -15.33
CA HIS A 65 13.03 26.40 -15.68
C HIS A 65 12.37 26.88 -16.97
N ALA A 66 12.18 25.99 -17.96
CA ALA A 66 11.65 26.36 -19.28
C ALA A 66 10.12 26.31 -19.37
N TYR A 67 9.50 25.33 -18.73
CA TYR A 67 8.07 25.09 -18.78
C TYR A 67 7.31 26.12 -17.94
N LYS A 68 6.25 26.69 -18.51
CA LYS A 68 5.37 27.62 -17.82
C LYS A 68 4.02 26.96 -17.59
N ASP A 69 3.76 26.57 -16.36
CA ASP A 69 2.45 26.07 -15.95
C ASP A 69 1.41 27.21 -16.08
N PRO A 70 0.38 27.08 -16.94
CA PRO A 70 -0.69 28.06 -17.01
C PRO A 70 -1.57 27.93 -15.75
N VAL A 71 -1.14 28.57 -14.65
CA VAL A 71 -1.92 28.60 -13.41
C VAL A 71 -3.11 29.55 -13.58
N ASP A 72 -4.32 29.05 -13.35
CA ASP A 72 -5.49 29.90 -13.16
C ASP A 72 -5.46 30.48 -11.74
N GLU A 73 -4.95 31.70 -11.61
CA GLU A 73 -4.86 32.43 -10.34
C GLU A 73 -6.23 32.69 -9.69
N PHE A 74 -7.34 32.54 -10.44
CA PHE A 74 -8.69 32.77 -9.92
C PHE A 74 -9.37 31.48 -9.44
N ASP A 75 -8.78 30.30 -9.67
CA ASP A 75 -9.32 29.04 -9.16
C ASP A 75 -8.87 28.81 -7.69
N THR A 76 -9.64 29.38 -6.77
CA THR A 76 -9.42 29.23 -5.33
C THR A 76 -9.61 27.79 -4.84
N THR A 77 -10.19 26.89 -5.64
CA THR A 77 -10.36 25.47 -5.25
C THR A 77 -9.09 24.65 -5.42
N MET A 78 -8.14 25.15 -6.23
CA MET A 78 -6.86 24.50 -6.48
C MET A 78 -5.79 24.83 -5.44
N VAL A 79 -6.02 25.87 -4.63
CA VAL A 79 -5.16 26.25 -3.49
C VAL A 79 -3.68 26.30 -3.91
N SER A 80 -3.42 26.92 -5.07
CA SER A 80 -2.12 26.88 -5.76
C SER A 80 -0.98 27.44 -4.91
N GLU A 81 -1.28 28.38 -4.02
CA GLU A 81 -0.35 29.02 -3.08
C GLU A 81 0.28 28.05 -2.06
N TYR A 82 -0.38 26.94 -1.70
CA TYR A 82 0.17 25.93 -0.80
C TYR A 82 0.57 24.64 -1.53
N ALA A 83 0.34 24.55 -2.85
CA ALA A 83 0.49 23.30 -3.57
C ALA A 83 1.95 22.79 -3.52
N GLU A 84 2.93 23.68 -3.69
CA GLU A 84 4.35 23.34 -3.63
C GLU A 84 4.72 22.81 -2.23
N ASP A 85 4.46 23.59 -1.18
CA ASP A 85 4.71 23.21 0.22
C ASP A 85 4.05 21.88 0.62
N ILE A 86 2.82 21.64 0.17
CA ILE A 86 2.09 20.39 0.44
C ILE A 86 2.80 19.21 -0.21
N PHE A 87 3.16 19.33 -1.49
CA PHE A 87 3.82 18.22 -2.19
C PHE A 87 5.24 17.98 -1.70
N ASP A 88 5.97 19.02 -1.29
CA ASP A 88 7.29 18.87 -0.67
C ASP A 88 7.17 18.14 0.66
N TYR A 89 6.24 18.55 1.52
CA TYR A 89 5.95 17.84 2.77
C TYR A 89 5.53 16.38 2.54
N MET A 90 4.69 16.12 1.53
CA MET A 90 4.29 14.76 1.17
C MET A 90 5.46 13.91 0.67
N ASN A 91 6.41 14.49 -0.07
CA ASN A 91 7.61 13.80 -0.54
C ASN A 91 8.56 13.45 0.62
N ASP A 92 8.64 14.31 1.64
CA ASP A 92 9.39 14.00 2.86
C ASP A 92 8.71 12.88 3.67
N LEU A 93 7.38 12.92 3.76
CA LEU A 93 6.61 11.91 4.49
C LEU A 93 6.65 10.52 3.86
N GLU A 94 6.68 10.41 2.52
CA GLU A 94 6.60 9.10 1.87
C GLU A 94 7.81 8.22 2.20
N ASP A 95 8.97 8.79 2.52
CA ASP A 95 10.15 8.06 2.98
C ASP A 95 9.94 7.38 4.35
N ASP A 96 9.25 8.06 5.28
CA ASP A 96 9.05 7.60 6.66
C ASP A 96 8.08 6.41 6.80
N VAL A 97 7.32 6.12 5.74
CA VAL A 97 6.22 5.15 5.74
C VAL A 97 6.37 4.08 4.67
N MET A 98 7.58 3.90 4.13
CA MET A 98 7.89 2.77 3.28
C MET A 98 8.00 1.47 4.11
N PRO A 99 7.33 0.38 3.70
CA PRO A 99 7.60 -0.94 4.28
C PRO A 99 8.95 -1.48 3.81
N ASN A 100 9.54 -2.42 4.55
CA ASN A 100 10.73 -3.13 4.08
C ASN A 100 10.33 -4.06 2.91
N PRO A 101 10.83 -3.86 1.67
CA PRO A 101 10.44 -4.68 0.53
C PRO A 101 10.85 -6.16 0.64
N GLU A 102 11.71 -6.50 1.60
CA GLU A 102 12.24 -7.84 1.85
C GLU A 102 11.73 -8.42 3.18
N TYR A 103 10.69 -7.83 3.80
CA TYR A 103 10.19 -8.30 5.10
C TYR A 103 9.77 -9.78 5.13
N MET A 104 9.46 -10.35 3.96
CA MET A 104 9.05 -11.75 3.86
C MET A 104 10.19 -12.72 4.19
N ASP A 105 11.46 -12.28 4.11
CA ASP A 105 12.62 -13.10 4.48
C ASP A 105 12.62 -13.44 5.99
N GLY A 106 12.02 -12.58 6.80
CA GLY A 106 11.81 -12.81 8.24
C GLY A 106 10.53 -13.57 8.59
N GLN A 107 9.66 -13.86 7.62
CA GLN A 107 8.38 -14.52 7.85
C GLN A 107 8.50 -16.03 7.67
N SER A 108 8.18 -16.81 8.71
CA SER A 108 8.34 -18.27 8.69
C SER A 108 7.15 -19.03 8.09
N GLU A 109 5.94 -18.48 8.16
CA GLU A 109 4.70 -19.17 7.78
C GLU A 109 3.96 -18.55 6.58
N ILE A 110 4.28 -17.31 6.23
CA ILE A 110 3.61 -16.57 5.15
C ILE A 110 4.56 -16.30 4.00
N ASN A 111 4.01 -16.09 2.81
CA ASN A 111 4.77 -15.78 1.60
C ASN A 111 4.07 -14.72 0.76
N TRP A 112 4.73 -14.26 -0.31
CA TRP A 112 4.20 -13.23 -1.21
C TRP A 112 2.87 -13.61 -1.86
N GLN A 113 2.65 -14.89 -2.17
CA GLN A 113 1.37 -15.35 -2.72
C GLN A 113 0.24 -15.19 -1.70
N MET A 114 0.48 -15.52 -0.43
CA MET A 114 -0.50 -15.32 0.64
C MET A 114 -0.80 -13.83 0.87
N ARG A 115 0.21 -12.95 0.79
CA ARG A 115 0.01 -11.50 0.80
C ARG A 115 -0.88 -11.06 -0.35
N GLN A 116 -0.61 -11.52 -1.59
CA GLN A 116 -1.43 -11.18 -2.75
C GLN A 116 -2.89 -11.63 -2.56
N THR A 117 -3.11 -12.85 -2.04
CA THR A 117 -4.47 -13.33 -1.73
C THR A 117 -5.16 -12.49 -0.67
N LEU A 118 -4.45 -12.05 0.38
CA LEU A 118 -5.00 -11.13 1.38
C LEU A 118 -5.39 -9.79 0.75
N VAL A 119 -4.51 -9.18 -0.05
CA VAL A 119 -4.76 -7.87 -0.68
C VAL A 119 -5.94 -7.93 -1.65
N ASP A 120 -6.02 -8.99 -2.47
CA ASP A 120 -7.14 -9.19 -3.39
C ASP A 120 -8.48 -9.33 -2.63
N TRP A 121 -8.47 -10.05 -1.51
CA TRP A 121 -9.63 -10.14 -0.62
C TRP A 121 -9.99 -8.80 0.04
N LEU A 122 -9.00 -8.03 0.53
CA LEU A 122 -9.23 -6.70 1.09
C LEU A 122 -9.83 -5.73 0.06
N LEU A 123 -9.45 -5.84 -1.22
CA LEU A 123 -10.04 -5.08 -2.31
C LEU A 123 -11.51 -5.45 -2.50
N GLN A 124 -11.87 -6.72 -2.38
CA GLN A 124 -13.27 -7.17 -2.40
C GLN A 124 -14.08 -6.56 -1.24
N VAL A 125 -13.53 -6.59 -0.01
CA VAL A 125 -14.15 -6.00 1.19
C VAL A 125 -14.36 -4.50 1.02
N HIS A 126 -13.31 -3.78 0.59
CA HIS A 126 -13.33 -2.36 0.27
C HIS A 126 -14.48 -2.00 -0.68
N LEU A 127 -14.64 -2.77 -1.75
CA LEU A 127 -15.70 -2.56 -2.74
C LEU A 127 -17.10 -2.83 -2.20
N ARG A 128 -17.27 -3.89 -1.41
CA ARG A 128 -18.55 -4.29 -0.83
C ARG A 128 -19.11 -3.23 0.12
N TYR A 129 -18.24 -2.52 0.83
CA TYR A 129 -18.61 -1.47 1.77
C TYR A 129 -18.53 -0.05 1.19
N HIS A 130 -18.22 0.05 -0.11
CA HIS A 130 -18.15 1.33 -0.82
C HIS A 130 -17.23 2.36 -0.16
N MET A 131 -16.13 1.88 0.42
CA MET A 131 -15.12 2.73 1.05
C MET A 131 -14.38 3.58 0.00
N LEU A 132 -13.80 4.69 0.44
CA LEU A 132 -12.92 5.53 -0.36
C LEU A 132 -11.68 4.72 -0.78
N PRO A 133 -11.16 4.90 -2.01
CA PRO A 133 -9.92 4.23 -2.42
C PRO A 133 -8.73 4.53 -1.50
N GLU A 134 -8.68 5.74 -0.94
CA GLU A 134 -7.68 6.18 0.04
C GLU A 134 -7.64 5.23 1.25
N THR A 135 -8.80 4.77 1.72
CA THR A 135 -8.93 3.78 2.80
C THR A 135 -8.21 2.47 2.47
N LEU A 136 -8.35 1.96 1.24
CA LEU A 136 -7.66 0.73 0.80
C LEU A 136 -6.14 0.92 0.78
N TRP A 137 -5.68 2.05 0.25
CA TRP A 137 -4.26 2.39 0.17
C TRP A 137 -3.62 2.48 1.56
N ILE A 138 -4.28 3.16 2.51
CA ILE A 138 -3.83 3.25 3.90
C ILE A 138 -3.82 1.86 4.56
N ALA A 139 -4.88 1.07 4.37
CA ALA A 139 -4.99 -0.27 4.96
C ALA A 139 -3.83 -1.18 4.52
N ILE A 140 -3.50 -1.20 3.22
CA ILE A 140 -2.42 -2.04 2.70
C ILE A 140 -1.05 -1.55 3.20
N ASN A 141 -0.82 -0.23 3.26
CA ASN A 141 0.40 0.31 3.86
C ASN A 141 0.56 -0.11 5.33
N ILE A 142 -0.53 -0.08 6.11
CA ILE A 142 -0.54 -0.56 7.49
C ILE A 142 -0.17 -2.04 7.55
N VAL A 143 -0.75 -2.89 6.68
CA VAL A 143 -0.42 -4.33 6.62
C VAL A 143 1.07 -4.52 6.38
N ASP A 144 1.63 -3.90 5.34
CA ASP A 144 3.02 -4.13 4.95
C ASP A 144 4.03 -3.61 5.99
N ARG A 145 3.77 -2.43 6.59
CA ARG A 145 4.63 -1.90 7.67
C ARG A 145 4.50 -2.70 8.96
N PHE A 146 3.32 -3.27 9.24
CA PHE A 146 3.14 -4.14 10.38
C PHE A 146 3.91 -5.45 10.19
N LEU A 147 3.80 -6.08 9.01
CA LEU A 147 4.52 -7.31 8.65
C LEU A 147 6.05 -7.10 8.55
N THR A 148 6.49 -5.86 8.30
CA THR A 148 7.90 -5.47 8.41
C THR A 148 8.44 -5.64 9.84
N LYS A 149 7.62 -5.35 10.86
CA LYS A 149 8.05 -5.32 12.26
C LYS A 149 7.64 -6.57 13.05
N ARG A 150 6.71 -7.38 12.55
CA ARG A 150 6.11 -8.51 13.29
C ARG A 150 6.02 -9.76 12.42
N ILE A 151 6.50 -10.87 12.98
CA ILE A 151 6.27 -12.20 12.42
C ILE A 151 4.83 -12.61 12.72
N VAL A 152 4.10 -13.05 11.70
CA VAL A 152 2.67 -13.36 11.79
C VAL A 152 2.42 -14.78 11.28
N SER A 153 1.64 -15.56 12.03
CA SER A 153 1.21 -16.88 11.59
C SER A 153 0.16 -16.80 10.50
N VAL A 154 0.09 -17.82 9.66
CA VAL A 154 -0.88 -17.87 8.54
C VAL A 154 -2.33 -17.70 9.03
N LEU A 155 -2.65 -18.22 10.22
CA LEU A 155 -3.98 -18.15 10.84
C LEU A 155 -4.39 -16.73 11.27
N LYS A 156 -3.42 -15.84 11.50
CA LYS A 156 -3.66 -14.46 11.95
C LYS A 156 -3.48 -13.43 10.83
N LEU A 157 -3.04 -13.83 9.64
CA LEU A 157 -2.82 -12.93 8.51
C LEU A 157 -4.09 -12.17 8.08
N GLN A 158 -5.24 -12.86 7.98
CA GLN A 158 -6.51 -12.19 7.65
C GLN A 158 -6.96 -11.24 8.77
N LEU A 159 -6.78 -11.60 10.05
CA LEU A 159 -7.06 -10.70 11.18
C LEU A 159 -6.25 -9.41 11.08
N VAL A 160 -4.96 -9.49 10.71
CA VAL A 160 -4.13 -8.30 10.47
C VAL A 160 -4.72 -7.42 9.37
N GLY A 161 -5.10 -8.01 8.23
CA GLY A 161 -5.72 -7.26 7.13
C GLY A 161 -7.02 -6.55 7.51
N VAL A 162 -7.92 -7.26 8.20
CA VAL A 162 -9.20 -6.72 8.69
C VAL A 162 -8.98 -5.58 9.66
N THR A 163 -8.05 -5.78 10.60
CA THR A 163 -7.69 -4.77 11.60
C THR A 163 -7.10 -3.53 10.93
N ALA A 164 -6.24 -3.71 9.93
CA ALA A 164 -5.66 -2.61 9.17
C ALA A 164 -6.72 -1.81 8.41
N MET A 165 -7.69 -2.50 7.77
CA MET A 165 -8.83 -1.87 7.12
C MET A 165 -9.73 -1.12 8.13
N PHE A 166 -9.94 -1.67 9.32
CA PHE A 166 -10.70 -1.00 10.39
C PHE A 166 -10.02 0.29 10.86
N ILE A 167 -8.69 0.27 11.05
CA ILE A 167 -7.91 1.46 11.41
C ILE A 167 -7.98 2.50 10.29
N ALA A 168 -7.75 2.09 9.04
CA ALA A 168 -7.81 2.97 7.89
C ALA A 168 -9.20 3.61 7.71
N ALA A 169 -10.27 2.82 7.88
CA ALA A 169 -11.63 3.33 7.76
C ALA A 169 -11.94 4.38 8.83
N LYS A 170 -11.50 4.19 10.08
CA LYS A 170 -11.64 5.21 11.13
C LYS A 170 -10.85 6.49 10.86
N TYR A 171 -9.78 6.41 10.08
CA TYR A 171 -8.95 7.55 9.74
C TYR A 171 -9.54 8.35 8.56
N GLU A 172 -9.99 7.65 7.51
CA GLU A 172 -10.30 8.27 6.22
C GLU A 172 -11.81 8.45 5.96
N GLU A 173 -12.66 7.56 6.48
CA GLU A 173 -14.10 7.60 6.22
C GLU A 173 -14.81 8.63 7.10
N ILE A 174 -15.76 9.36 6.51
CA ILE A 174 -16.67 10.24 7.26
C ILE A 174 -17.49 9.43 8.28
N LEU A 175 -17.96 8.25 7.85
CA LEU A 175 -18.72 7.30 8.66
C LEU A 175 -18.06 5.93 8.57
N ALA A 176 -17.06 5.71 9.42
CA ALA A 176 -16.37 4.43 9.50
C ALA A 176 -17.33 3.31 9.94
N PRO A 177 -17.27 2.11 9.32
CA PRO A 177 -18.05 0.96 9.78
C PRO A 177 -17.71 0.59 11.23
N SER A 178 -18.71 0.13 11.96
CA SER A 178 -18.53 -0.32 13.35
C SER A 178 -17.69 -1.60 13.41
N VAL A 179 -17.11 -1.88 14.57
CA VAL A 179 -16.37 -3.15 14.77
C VAL A 179 -17.24 -4.38 14.52
N ASP A 180 -18.55 -4.31 14.82
CA ASP A 180 -19.48 -5.41 14.60
C ASP A 180 -19.71 -5.66 13.09
N GLU A 181 -19.64 -4.61 12.26
CA GLU A 181 -19.65 -4.77 10.81
C GLU A 181 -18.39 -5.47 10.31
N PHE A 182 -17.21 -5.19 10.88
CA PHE A 182 -15.98 -5.91 10.55
C PHE A 182 -15.99 -7.36 11.04
N VAL A 183 -16.60 -7.67 12.18
CA VAL A 183 -16.87 -9.06 12.61
C VAL A 183 -17.73 -9.76 11.55
N TYR A 184 -18.81 -9.11 11.11
CA TYR A 184 -19.69 -9.65 10.07
C TYR A 184 -18.99 -9.84 8.71
N MET A 185 -18.12 -8.90 8.30
CA MET A 185 -17.32 -8.99 7.06
C MET A 185 -16.47 -10.26 7.00
N THR A 186 -16.01 -10.72 8.15
CA THR A 186 -15.17 -11.92 8.28
C THR A 186 -15.98 -13.19 8.46
N GLU A 187 -17.29 -13.13 8.22
CA GLU A 187 -18.25 -14.23 8.45
C GLU A 187 -18.21 -14.74 9.90
N ASN A 188 -17.94 -13.84 10.87
CA ASN A 188 -17.71 -14.14 12.29
C ASN A 188 -16.46 -15.03 12.53
N GLY A 189 -15.47 -14.99 11.64
CA GLY A 189 -14.19 -15.67 11.82
C GLY A 189 -13.35 -15.13 12.97
N TYR A 190 -13.63 -13.90 13.42
CA TYR A 190 -12.94 -13.25 14.54
C TYR A 190 -13.93 -12.57 15.48
N SER A 191 -13.62 -12.57 16.78
CA SER A 191 -14.43 -11.85 17.77
C SER A 191 -14.14 -10.34 17.76
N ARG A 192 -15.08 -9.57 18.31
CA ARG A 192 -14.91 -8.13 18.54
C ARG A 192 -13.65 -7.83 19.36
N GLU A 193 -13.40 -8.61 20.39
CA GLU A 193 -12.24 -8.49 21.28
C GLU A 193 -10.93 -8.77 20.54
N GLU A 194 -10.91 -9.74 19.62
CA GLU A 194 -9.75 -10.03 18.79
C GLU A 194 -9.39 -8.85 17.87
N ILE A 195 -10.37 -8.26 17.20
CA ILE A 195 -10.16 -7.08 16.33
C ILE A 195 -9.67 -5.88 17.16
N LEU A 196 -10.31 -5.60 18.30
CA LEU A 196 -9.89 -4.49 19.18
C LEU A 196 -8.51 -4.72 19.81
N LYS A 197 -8.15 -5.97 20.10
CA LYS A 197 -6.79 -6.32 20.56
C LYS A 197 -5.78 -6.14 19.44
N GLY A 198 -6.09 -6.63 18.23
CA GLY A 198 -5.28 -6.44 17.04
C GLY A 198 -5.01 -4.96 16.78
N GLU A 199 -6.05 -4.13 16.86
CA GLU A 199 -5.94 -2.69 16.64
C GLU A 199 -4.89 -2.05 17.56
N ARG A 200 -4.94 -2.34 18.87
CA ARG A 200 -3.95 -1.82 19.82
C ARG A 200 -2.53 -2.25 19.46
N ILE A 201 -2.35 -3.51 19.09
CA ILE A 201 -1.04 -4.06 18.73
C ILE A 201 -0.50 -3.40 17.46
N VAL A 202 -1.33 -3.22 16.44
CA VAL A 202 -0.96 -2.58 15.17
C VAL A 202 -0.59 -1.12 15.41
N LEU A 203 -1.45 -0.36 16.10
CA LEU A 203 -1.19 1.07 16.38
C LEU A 203 0.09 1.27 17.20
N GLN A 204 0.33 0.44 18.22
CA GLN A 204 1.55 0.50 19.02
C GLN A 204 2.80 0.15 18.20
N THR A 205 2.72 -0.88 17.36
CA THR A 205 3.84 -1.32 16.50
C THR A 205 4.20 -0.25 15.47
N LEU A 206 3.22 0.48 14.97
CA LEU A 206 3.40 1.57 14.01
C LEU A 206 3.58 2.94 14.67
N GLU A 207 3.68 3.00 16.01
CA GLU A 207 3.86 4.24 16.77
C GLU A 207 2.81 5.31 16.41
N PHE A 208 1.58 4.87 16.10
CA PHE A 208 0.47 5.71 15.64
C PHE A 208 0.74 6.54 14.37
N LYS A 209 1.80 6.23 13.61
CA LYS A 209 2.13 6.89 12.34
C LYS A 209 1.25 6.39 11.18
N ILE A 210 -0.06 6.66 11.26
CA ILE A 210 -1.06 6.29 10.24
C ILE A 210 -1.24 7.42 9.22
N SER A 211 -1.38 8.65 9.69
CA SER A 211 -1.64 9.86 8.90
C SER A 211 -0.55 10.26 7.92
N HIS A 212 0.65 9.72 8.09
CA HIS A 212 1.83 10.09 7.31
C HIS A 212 1.80 9.45 5.92
N TYR A 213 1.05 8.37 5.74
CA TYR A 213 0.93 7.71 4.45
C TYR A 213 0.05 8.50 3.49
N CYS A 214 0.65 8.93 2.38
CA CYS A 214 -0.04 9.61 1.30
C CYS A 214 -0.28 8.64 0.14
N SER A 215 -1.52 8.55 -0.34
CA SER A 215 -1.86 7.69 -1.48
C SER A 215 -1.26 8.21 -2.79
N PRO A 216 -0.83 7.33 -3.73
CA PRO A 216 -0.43 7.71 -5.09
C PRO A 216 -1.44 8.60 -5.82
N TYR A 217 -2.72 8.58 -5.44
CA TYR A 217 -3.77 9.39 -6.06
C TYR A 217 -3.56 10.91 -5.94
N SER A 218 -2.88 11.37 -4.89
CA SER A 218 -2.54 12.79 -4.73
C SER A 218 -1.55 13.25 -5.81
N TRP A 219 -0.46 12.51 -6.03
CA TRP A 219 0.49 12.79 -7.11
C TRP A 219 -0.14 12.56 -8.49
N MET A 220 -0.97 11.53 -8.66
CA MET A 220 -1.69 11.32 -9.93
C MET A 220 -2.55 12.54 -10.30
N ARG A 221 -3.21 13.17 -9.32
CA ARG A 221 -3.99 14.40 -9.52
C ARG A 221 -3.09 15.55 -9.99
N LYS A 222 -1.91 15.71 -9.41
CA LYS A 222 -0.89 16.70 -9.85
C LYS A 222 -0.45 16.44 -11.29
N ILE A 223 -0.10 15.19 -11.60
CA ILE A 223 0.38 14.78 -12.93
C ILE A 223 -0.71 14.96 -14.00
N SER A 224 -1.98 14.76 -13.64
CA SER A 224 -3.12 14.95 -14.56
C SER A 224 -3.26 16.39 -15.08
N LYS A 225 -2.57 17.38 -14.51
CA LYS A 225 -2.51 18.73 -15.09
C LYS A 225 -1.84 18.75 -16.48
N ALA A 226 -0.92 17.81 -16.73
CA ALA A 226 -0.13 17.76 -17.97
C ALA A 226 -0.99 17.49 -19.23
N ASP A 227 -2.16 16.87 -19.07
CA ASP A 227 -3.07 16.55 -20.17
C ASP A 227 -4.49 17.08 -19.96
N ASP A 228 -4.64 18.12 -19.14
CA ASP A 228 -5.93 18.73 -18.81
C ASP A 228 -6.96 17.71 -18.27
N TYR A 229 -6.47 16.82 -17.39
CA TYR A 229 -7.26 15.82 -16.68
C TYR A 229 -7.99 14.83 -17.58
N ASP A 230 -7.34 14.35 -18.64
CA ASP A 230 -7.94 13.42 -19.59
C ASP A 230 -8.54 12.19 -18.88
N ILE A 231 -9.84 11.95 -19.14
CA ILE A 231 -10.62 10.96 -18.41
C ILE A 231 -10.14 9.54 -18.73
N GLN A 232 -9.74 9.26 -19.97
CA GLN A 232 -9.29 7.94 -20.38
C GLN A 232 -7.98 7.58 -19.68
N THR A 233 -7.01 8.49 -19.76
CA THR A 233 -5.68 8.36 -19.15
C THR A 233 -5.80 8.20 -17.64
N ARG A 234 -6.59 9.05 -16.96
CA ARG A 234 -6.79 8.96 -15.51
C ARG A 234 -7.48 7.67 -15.08
N THR A 235 -8.50 7.23 -15.81
CA THR A 235 -9.22 6.00 -15.46
C THR A 235 -8.33 4.77 -15.59
N LEU A 236 -7.56 4.71 -16.68
CA LEU A 236 -6.60 3.65 -16.92
C LEU A 236 -5.42 3.69 -15.93
N SER A 237 -4.91 4.88 -15.62
CA SER A 237 -3.85 5.09 -14.63
C SER A 237 -4.27 4.64 -13.23
N LYS A 238 -5.52 4.92 -12.81
CA LYS A 238 -6.08 4.41 -11.54
C LYS A 238 -6.09 2.88 -11.48
N PHE A 239 -6.53 2.22 -12.57
CA PHE A 239 -6.46 0.77 -12.66
C PHE A 239 -5.03 0.27 -12.47
N LEU A 240 -4.10 0.77 -13.30
CA LEU A 240 -2.69 0.35 -13.30
C LEU A 240 -2.00 0.60 -11.95
N THR A 241 -2.32 1.72 -11.31
CA THR A 241 -1.81 2.05 -9.96
C THR A 241 -2.37 1.08 -8.92
N GLU A 242 -3.65 0.71 -8.95
CA GLU A 242 -4.18 -0.30 -8.02
C GLU A 242 -3.64 -1.72 -8.29
N VAL A 243 -3.20 -2.04 -9.53
CA VAL A 243 -2.52 -3.31 -9.82
C VAL A 243 -1.21 -3.44 -9.02
N THR A 244 -0.51 -2.34 -8.73
CA THR A 244 0.74 -2.39 -7.96
C THR A 244 0.54 -2.89 -6.54
N LEU A 245 -0.66 -2.76 -5.98
CA LEU A 245 -1.00 -3.29 -4.65
C LEU A 245 -0.83 -4.81 -4.58
N LEU A 246 -1.04 -5.52 -5.70
CA LEU A 246 -0.98 -6.99 -5.78
C LEU A 246 0.45 -7.51 -6.00
N ASP A 247 1.39 -6.66 -6.44
CA ASP A 247 2.74 -7.07 -6.78
C ASP A 247 3.74 -6.53 -5.76
N TYR A 248 4.31 -7.43 -4.95
CA TYR A 248 5.24 -7.09 -3.87
C TYR A 248 6.48 -6.35 -4.36
N ARG A 249 6.85 -6.49 -5.64
CA ARG A 249 7.98 -5.76 -6.20
C ARG A 249 7.79 -4.25 -6.13
N PHE A 250 6.55 -3.75 -6.06
CA PHE A 250 6.25 -2.32 -5.89
C PHE A 250 6.38 -1.81 -4.45
N LEU A 251 6.61 -2.66 -3.45
CA LEU A 251 6.83 -2.22 -2.06
C LEU A 251 8.06 -1.33 -1.89
N ARG A 252 9.04 -1.44 -2.78
CA ARG A 252 10.24 -0.60 -2.82
C ARG A 252 10.04 0.74 -3.54
N VAL A 253 8.88 0.94 -4.16
CA VAL A 253 8.61 2.06 -5.05
C VAL A 253 7.80 3.11 -4.30
N LYS A 254 8.33 4.33 -4.21
CA LYS A 254 7.65 5.44 -3.56
C LYS A 254 6.25 5.70 -4.15
N PRO A 255 5.24 6.05 -3.35
CA PRO A 255 3.90 6.42 -3.83
C PRO A 255 3.90 7.46 -4.97
N SER A 256 4.76 8.47 -4.90
CA SER A 256 4.95 9.46 -5.96
C SER A 256 5.34 8.83 -7.31
N LEU A 257 6.30 7.91 -7.27
CA LEU A 257 6.79 7.17 -8.44
C LEU A 257 5.77 6.13 -8.92
N VAL A 258 5.03 5.47 -8.03
CA VAL A 258 3.91 4.59 -8.40
C VAL A 258 2.87 5.35 -9.23
N ALA A 259 2.52 6.57 -8.81
CA ALA A 259 1.58 7.42 -9.55
C ALA A 259 2.10 7.77 -10.95
N ALA A 260 3.39 8.12 -11.06
CA ALA A 260 4.03 8.43 -12.34
C ALA A 260 4.10 7.21 -13.26
N VAL A 261 4.48 6.04 -12.75
CA VAL A 261 4.52 4.78 -13.51
C VAL A 261 3.13 4.39 -14.02
N GLY A 262 2.10 4.51 -13.19
CA GLY A 262 0.71 4.24 -13.59
C GLY A 262 0.24 5.19 -14.69
N MET A 263 0.55 6.49 -14.56
CA MET A 263 0.21 7.50 -15.59
C MET A 263 0.98 7.28 -16.89
N TYR A 264 2.28 7.05 -16.82
CA TYR A 264 3.13 6.78 -17.98
C TYR A 264 2.65 5.55 -18.75
N THR A 265 2.35 4.47 -18.03
CA THR A 265 1.85 3.24 -18.64
C THR A 265 0.49 3.46 -19.32
N ALA A 266 -0.42 4.22 -18.70
CA ALA A 266 -1.70 4.59 -19.31
C ALA A 266 -1.51 5.41 -20.59
N ARG A 267 -0.63 6.41 -20.55
CA ARG A 267 -0.29 7.25 -21.71
C ARG A 267 0.25 6.42 -22.86
N ARG A 268 1.23 5.56 -22.60
CA ARG A 268 1.81 4.64 -23.58
C ARG A 268 0.74 3.75 -24.23
N MET A 269 -0.15 3.17 -23.43
CA MET A 269 -1.25 2.34 -23.95
C MET A 269 -2.18 3.12 -24.90
N LEU A 270 -2.49 4.37 -24.54
CA LEU A 270 -3.35 5.27 -25.30
C LEU A 270 -2.65 5.98 -26.47
N GLY A 271 -1.38 5.66 -26.75
CA GLY A 271 -0.61 6.26 -27.84
C GLY A 271 -0.09 7.67 -27.55
N GLY A 272 -0.02 8.05 -26.28
CA GLY A 272 0.48 9.32 -25.80
C GLY A 272 1.97 9.28 -25.41
N GLU A 273 2.64 10.41 -25.57
CA GLU A 273 4.04 10.63 -25.16
C GLU A 273 4.15 11.14 -23.72
N TRP A 274 5.33 10.97 -23.11
CA TRP A 274 5.73 11.54 -21.83
C TRP A 274 6.52 12.84 -22.05
N ASN A 275 5.81 13.91 -22.38
CA ASN A 275 6.40 15.20 -22.75
C ASN A 275 6.83 16.05 -21.54
N ASP A 276 7.39 17.24 -21.81
CA ASP A 276 7.86 18.20 -20.81
C ASP A 276 6.83 18.53 -19.72
N ALA A 277 5.53 18.59 -20.05
CA ALA A 277 4.48 18.84 -19.07
C ALA A 277 4.37 17.70 -18.05
N PHE A 278 4.46 16.45 -18.50
CA PHE A 278 4.46 15.29 -17.63
C PHE A 278 5.72 15.24 -16.77
N VAL A 279 6.89 15.54 -17.33
CA VAL A 279 8.14 15.61 -16.56
C VAL A 279 8.06 16.72 -15.51
N PHE A 280 7.54 17.89 -15.87
CA PHE A 280 7.35 19.03 -14.96
C PHE A 280 6.46 18.67 -13.77
N HIS A 281 5.27 18.12 -14.00
CA HIS A 281 4.30 17.85 -12.93
C HIS A 281 4.63 16.60 -12.11
N SER A 282 5.27 15.59 -12.71
CA SER A 282 5.64 14.35 -12.01
C SER A 282 6.98 14.43 -11.29
N GLY A 283 7.93 15.21 -11.81
CA GLY A 283 9.33 15.17 -11.37
C GLY A 283 10.09 13.93 -11.84
N PHE A 284 9.59 13.20 -12.85
CA PHE A 284 10.24 12.00 -13.39
C PHE A 284 10.37 12.06 -14.91
N THR A 285 11.56 11.75 -15.40
CA THR A 285 11.83 11.54 -16.84
C THR A 285 11.27 10.19 -17.32
N GLU A 286 11.10 10.01 -18.63
CA GLU A 286 10.57 8.75 -19.19
C GLU A 286 11.42 7.53 -18.79
N GLU A 287 12.74 7.64 -18.84
CA GLU A 287 13.66 6.54 -18.55
C GLU A 287 13.56 6.07 -17.08
N HIS A 288 13.21 6.96 -16.14
CA HIS A 288 12.94 6.57 -14.75
C HIS A 288 11.76 5.60 -14.62
N LEU A 289 10.78 5.70 -15.51
CA LEU A 289 9.49 5.02 -15.39
C LEU A 289 9.49 3.65 -16.07
N LEU A 290 10.43 3.41 -16.99
CA LEU A 290 10.54 2.16 -17.75
C LEU A 290 10.67 0.89 -16.89
N PRO A 291 11.43 0.85 -15.78
CA PRO A 291 11.45 -0.34 -14.92
C PRO A 291 10.07 -0.69 -14.35
N GLY A 292 9.34 0.32 -13.85
CA GLY A 292 8.02 0.12 -13.26
C GLY A 292 6.96 -0.20 -14.31
N HIS A 293 7.05 0.43 -15.47
CA HIS A 293 6.23 0.11 -16.64
C HIS A 293 6.33 -1.38 -17.00
N ARG A 294 7.56 -1.91 -17.11
CA ARG A 294 7.79 -3.33 -17.43
C ARG A 294 7.23 -4.26 -16.35
N MET A 295 7.45 -3.94 -15.08
CA MET A 295 6.91 -4.72 -13.96
C MET A 295 5.37 -4.79 -14.02
N LEU A 296 4.70 -3.68 -14.34
CA LEU A 296 3.25 -3.67 -14.57
C LEU A 296 2.86 -4.58 -15.74
N LEU A 297 3.52 -4.46 -16.89
CA LEU A 297 3.17 -5.28 -18.05
C LEU A 297 3.35 -6.78 -17.77
N GLU A 298 4.42 -7.17 -17.09
CA GLU A 298 4.65 -8.55 -16.63
C GLU A 298 3.52 -9.03 -15.70
N LYS A 299 3.04 -8.17 -14.79
CA LYS A 299 1.93 -8.51 -13.89
C LYS A 299 0.61 -8.70 -14.64
N LEU A 300 0.34 -7.85 -15.64
CA LEU A 300 -0.92 -7.89 -16.41
C LEU A 300 -1.09 -9.17 -17.24
N ILE A 301 0.02 -9.81 -17.64
CA ILE A 301 0.00 -11.04 -18.45
C ILE A 301 0.16 -12.33 -17.62
N GLU A 302 0.32 -12.21 -16.31
CA GLU A 302 0.47 -13.35 -15.41
C GLU A 302 -0.76 -14.27 -15.46
N ASP A 303 -0.52 -15.58 -15.41
CA ASP A 303 -1.58 -16.58 -15.45
C ASP A 303 -2.58 -16.38 -14.30
N GLY A 304 -3.85 -16.19 -14.66
CA GLY A 304 -4.93 -15.98 -13.69
C GLY A 304 -5.04 -14.55 -13.16
N PHE A 305 -4.24 -13.59 -13.64
CA PHE A 305 -4.37 -12.18 -13.27
C PHE A 305 -5.78 -11.62 -13.56
N THR A 306 -6.40 -12.04 -14.67
CA THR A 306 -7.76 -11.64 -15.05
C THR A 306 -8.84 -12.06 -14.06
N LYS A 307 -8.54 -12.98 -13.14
CA LYS A 307 -9.46 -13.46 -12.09
C LYS A 307 -9.39 -12.63 -10.79
N GLN A 308 -8.42 -11.72 -10.67
CA GLN A 308 -8.27 -10.85 -9.48
C GLN A 308 -9.42 -9.83 -9.41
N HIS A 309 -9.83 -9.44 -8.22
CA HIS A 309 -10.95 -8.51 -8.00
C HIS A 309 -10.67 -7.10 -8.55
N VAL A 310 -9.39 -6.69 -8.65
CA VAL A 310 -9.03 -5.43 -9.34
C VAL A 310 -9.47 -5.46 -10.82
N CYS A 311 -9.36 -6.61 -11.49
CA CYS A 311 -9.81 -6.77 -12.87
C CYS A 311 -11.33 -6.71 -12.96
N GLU A 312 -12.04 -7.38 -12.04
CA GLU A 312 -13.50 -7.33 -11.95
C GLU A 312 -13.98 -5.88 -11.74
N LYS A 313 -13.42 -5.17 -10.76
CA LYS A 313 -13.71 -3.76 -10.46
C LYS A 313 -13.67 -2.91 -11.71
N TYR A 314 -12.54 -2.93 -12.43
CA TYR A 314 -12.28 -2.07 -13.58
C TYR A 314 -12.81 -2.60 -14.92
N SER A 315 -13.45 -3.79 -14.93
CA SER A 315 -14.13 -4.31 -16.12
C SER A 315 -15.47 -3.63 -16.39
N HIS A 316 -16.01 -2.94 -15.38
CA HIS A 316 -17.31 -2.29 -15.46
C HIS A 316 -17.26 -1.05 -16.38
N LYS A 317 -18.37 -0.75 -17.08
CA LYS A 317 -18.48 0.41 -17.99
C LYS A 317 -18.17 1.75 -17.31
N LYS A 318 -18.43 1.86 -16.00
CA LYS A 318 -18.12 3.07 -15.20
C LYS A 318 -16.62 3.39 -15.17
N PHE A 319 -15.78 2.39 -15.40
CA PHE A 319 -14.33 2.52 -15.48
C PHE A 319 -13.82 2.28 -16.90
N LEU A 320 -14.66 2.53 -17.92
CA LEU A 320 -14.31 2.42 -19.34
C LEU A 320 -13.80 1.03 -19.75
N LYS A 321 -14.10 -0.02 -18.97
CA LYS A 321 -13.53 -1.37 -19.13
C LYS A 321 -11.98 -1.36 -19.15
N ALA A 322 -11.38 -0.48 -18.35
CA ALA A 322 -9.93 -0.25 -18.33
C ALA A 322 -9.12 -1.53 -18.11
N SER A 323 -9.59 -2.46 -17.26
CA SER A 323 -8.87 -3.72 -17.03
C SER A 323 -8.81 -4.60 -18.28
N SER A 324 -9.93 -4.78 -18.98
CA SER A 324 -9.99 -5.57 -20.22
C SER A 324 -9.07 -4.97 -21.29
N TYR A 325 -9.14 -3.65 -21.47
CA TYR A 325 -8.29 -2.94 -22.42
C TYR A 325 -6.80 -3.08 -22.10
N ALA A 326 -6.40 -2.85 -20.83
CA ALA A 326 -5.00 -2.91 -20.41
C ALA A 326 -4.41 -4.31 -20.59
N VAL A 327 -5.17 -5.35 -20.23
CA VAL A 327 -4.73 -6.75 -20.36
C VAL A 327 -4.58 -7.13 -21.84
N GLU A 328 -5.58 -6.81 -22.68
CA GLU A 328 -5.49 -7.05 -24.13
C GLU A 328 -4.30 -6.31 -24.76
N TRP A 329 -4.08 -5.06 -24.37
CA TRP A 329 -2.94 -4.28 -24.83
C TRP A 329 -1.61 -4.91 -24.42
N ALA A 330 -1.48 -5.33 -23.15
CA ALA A 330 -0.26 -5.93 -22.63
C ALA A 330 0.10 -7.23 -23.36
N TYR A 331 -0.87 -8.12 -23.61
CA TYR A 331 -0.63 -9.34 -24.40
C TYR A 331 -0.16 -9.04 -25.82
N ALA A 332 -0.69 -7.98 -26.46
CA ALA A 332 -0.33 -7.63 -27.82
C ALA A 332 1.07 -7.00 -27.95
N HIS A 333 1.56 -6.32 -26.91
CA HIS A 333 2.77 -5.47 -27.02
C HIS A 333 3.96 -5.92 -26.16
N ILE A 334 3.79 -6.85 -25.22
CA ILE A 334 4.86 -7.25 -24.28
C ILE A 334 6.16 -7.66 -24.98
N GLN A 335 6.09 -8.41 -26.09
CA GLN A 335 7.29 -8.88 -26.79
C GLN A 335 8.08 -7.74 -27.44
N ALA A 336 7.38 -6.72 -27.95
CA ALA A 336 8.02 -5.54 -28.50
C ALA A 336 8.65 -4.68 -27.39
N GLU A 337 7.92 -4.45 -26.31
CA GLU A 337 8.39 -3.65 -25.16
C GLU A 337 9.60 -4.32 -24.46
N LEU A 338 9.60 -5.66 -24.33
CA LEU A 338 10.74 -6.40 -23.79
C LEU A 338 11.95 -6.46 -24.75
N ALA A 339 11.74 -6.34 -26.06
CA ALA A 339 12.82 -6.30 -27.04
C ALA A 339 13.55 -4.96 -27.02
N VAL A 340 12.82 -3.84 -26.92
CA VAL A 340 13.39 -2.49 -26.75
C VAL A 340 14.29 -2.44 -25.51
N ALA A 341 13.82 -3.01 -24.39
CA ALA A 341 14.57 -3.06 -23.14
C ALA A 341 15.92 -3.79 -23.20
N ARG A 342 16.11 -4.74 -24.12
CA ARG A 342 17.40 -5.44 -24.29
C ARG A 342 18.41 -4.58 -25.05
N MET A 343 17.95 -3.64 -25.86
CA MET A 343 18.81 -2.72 -26.61
C MET A 343 19.31 -1.56 -25.74
N ASP A 344 18.58 -1.18 -24.68
CA ASP A 344 18.96 -0.10 -23.75
C ASP A 344 19.93 -0.54 -22.63
N LEU A 345 20.24 -1.84 -22.55
CA LEU A 345 21.18 -2.45 -21.59
C LEU A 345 22.55 -2.79 -22.22
N GLU A 346 22.68 -2.67 -23.55
CA GLU A 346 23.94 -2.70 -24.29
C GLU A 346 24.45 -1.27 -24.53
#